data_AF-A0A4Q3Z0M4-F1
#
_entry.id   AF-A0A4Q3Z0M4-F1
#
_cell.length_a   1.000
_cell.length_b   1.000
_cell.length_c   1.000
_cell.angle_alpha   90.00
_cell.angle_beta   90.00
_cell.angle_gamma   90.00
#
_symmetry.space_group_name_H-M   'P 1'
#
loop_
_entity.id
_entity.type
_entity.pdbx_description
1 polymer ?
#
loop_
_entity_poly.entity_id
_entity_poly.type
_entity_poly.pdbx_seq_one_letter_code
_entity_poly.pdbx_strand_id
1 'polypeptide(L)' 'PAITSGVRLGTPAGTSRGFGTAEFQTIGELIIEVLDGLKTNGDDNNGAVEAEVRAKVKALTARFPIYG' A
#
# COMPACT_ATOMS: atom_id res chain seq x y z
N PRO A 1 -27.14 -1.58 0.32
CA PRO A 1 -26.01 -2.47 0.61
C PRO A 1 -24.85 -1.67 1.22
N ALA A 2 -24.66 -1.77 2.55
CA ALA A 2 -23.68 -0.97 3.29
C ALA A 2 -22.30 -1.64 3.44
N ILE A 3 -22.15 -2.87 2.92
CA ILE A 3 -20.88 -3.62 2.95
C ILE A 3 -20.41 -3.76 1.51
N THR A 4 -19.27 -3.14 1.21
CA THR A 4 -18.59 -3.22 -0.09
C THR A 4 -17.51 -4.30 -0.03
N SER A 5 -17.38 -5.11 -1.08
CA SER A 5 -16.39 -6.20 -1.18
C SER A 5 -15.14 -5.83 -1.98
N GLY A 6 -14.84 -4.54 -2.19
CA GLY A 6 -13.75 -4.11 -3.06
C GLY A 6 -13.10 -2.79 -2.66
N VAL A 7 -11.89 -2.58 -3.19
CA VAL A 7 -11.05 -1.39 -2.98
C VAL A 7 -10.89 -0.63 -4.30
N ARG A 8 -10.93 0.70 -4.25
CA ARG A 8 -10.68 1.58 -5.41
C ARG A 8 -9.30 2.22 -5.27
N LEU A 9 -8.49 2.12 -6.32
CA LEU A 9 -7.14 2.68 -6.38
C LEU A 9 -7.08 3.86 -7.35
N GLY A 10 -6.24 4.85 -7.05
CA GLY A 10 -6.02 6.02 -7.89
C GLY A 10 -4.56 6.45 -7.88
N THR A 11 -4.02 6.74 -9.05
CA THR A 11 -2.63 7.18 -9.26
C THR A 11 -2.35 8.70 -9.10
N PRO A 12 -3.32 9.65 -9.22
CA PRO A 12 -3.00 11.08 -9.30
C PRO A 12 -2.09 11.61 -8.19
N ALA A 13 -2.34 11.22 -6.92
CA ALA A 13 -1.53 11.68 -5.80
C ALA A 13 -0.07 11.19 -5.85
N GLY A 14 0.17 9.97 -6.35
CA GLY A 14 1.52 9.43 -6.53
C GLY A 14 2.22 10.06 -7.73
N THR A 15 1.53 10.18 -8.87
CA THR A 15 2.12 10.77 -10.08
C THR A 15 2.46 12.25 -9.89
N SER A 16 1.64 13.02 -9.18
CA SER A 16 1.96 14.42 -8.85
C SER A 16 3.19 14.57 -7.93
N ARG A 17 3.56 13.51 -7.19
CA ARG A 17 4.77 13.46 -6.36
C ARG A 17 6.00 12.93 -7.09
N GLY A 18 5.86 12.49 -8.33
CA GLY A 18 6.97 11.95 -9.14
C GLY A 18 7.06 10.42 -9.19
N PHE A 19 6.04 9.68 -8.75
CA PHE A 19 6.04 8.22 -8.85
C PHE A 19 5.91 7.78 -10.31
N GLY A 20 6.77 6.85 -10.73
CA GLY A 20 6.71 6.20 -12.04
C GLY A 20 6.12 4.80 -11.97
N THR A 21 6.18 4.08 -13.08
CA THR A 21 5.66 2.70 -13.20
C THR A 21 6.28 1.76 -12.18
N ALA A 22 7.60 1.87 -11.93
CA ALA A 22 8.30 1.02 -10.98
C ALA A 22 7.74 1.19 -9.56
N GLU A 23 7.53 2.43 -9.11
CA GLU A 23 6.94 2.70 -7.80
C GLU A 23 5.50 2.18 -7.69
N PHE A 24 4.70 2.27 -8.75
CA PHE A 24 3.34 1.71 -8.74
C PHE A 24 3.30 0.18 -8.76
N GLN A 25 4.28 -0.47 -9.41
CA GLN A 25 4.44 -1.92 -9.31
C GLN A 25 4.74 -2.34 -7.88
N THR A 26 5.69 -1.67 -7.22
CA THR A 26 5.98 -1.89 -5.80
C THR A 26 4.75 -1.63 -4.92
N ILE A 27 3.97 -0.58 -5.17
CA ILE A 27 2.70 -0.35 -4.43
C ILE A 27 1.75 -1.55 -4.60
N GLY A 28 1.64 -2.11 -5.82
CA GLY A 28 0.84 -3.29 -6.08
C GLY A 28 1.29 -4.51 -5.27
N GLU A 29 2.59 -4.77 -5.25
CA GLU A 29 3.20 -5.86 -4.46
C GLU A 29 2.92 -5.69 -2.95
N LEU A 30 3.05 -4.46 -2.43
CA LEU A 30 2.76 -4.16 -1.03
C LEU A 30 1.28 -4.33 -0.68
N ILE A 31 0.36 -4.01 -1.60
CA ILE A 31 -1.08 -4.27 -1.41
C ILE A 31 -1.33 -5.78 -1.34
N ILE A 32 -0.73 -6.55 -2.26
CA ILE A 32 -0.87 -8.01 -2.28
C ILE A 32 -0.34 -8.63 -0.98
N GLU A 33 0.80 -8.15 -0.47
CA GLU A 33 1.39 -8.64 0.79
C GLU A 33 0.41 -8.51 1.97
N VAL A 34 -0.29 -7.37 2.09
CA VAL A 34 -1.32 -7.19 3.13
C VAL A 34 -2.51 -8.12 2.92
N LEU A 35 -3.02 -8.22 1.69
CA LEU A 35 -4.19 -9.04 1.37
C LEU A 35 -3.93 -10.54 1.59
N ASP A 36 -2.76 -11.02 1.20
CA ASP A 36 -2.34 -12.41 1.43
C ASP A 36 -2.12 -12.68 2.93
N GLY A 37 -1.59 -11.70 3.66
CA GLY A 37 -1.50 -11.73 5.11
C GLY A 37 -2.88 -11.87 5.77
N LEU A 38 -3.86 -11.03 5.39
CA LEU A 38 -5.24 -11.10 5.91
C LEU A 38 -5.88 -12.46 5.59
N LYS A 39 -5.71 -12.96 4.35
CA LYS A 39 -6.22 -14.27 3.93
C LYS A 39 -5.64 -15.41 4.76
N THR A 40 -4.37 -15.31 5.16
CA THR A 40 -3.65 -16.39 5.86
C THR A 40 -3.87 -16.32 7.37
N ASN A 41 -3.84 -15.12 7.95
CA ASN A 41 -3.81 -14.90 9.39
C ASN A 41 -5.20 -14.59 9.98
N GLY A 42 -6.15 -14.17 9.13
CA GLY A 42 -7.42 -13.57 9.54
C GLY A 42 -7.28 -12.10 9.93
N ASP A 43 -8.41 -11.40 9.93
CA ASP A 43 -8.48 -9.92 10.07
C ASP A 43 -7.79 -9.40 11.34
N ASP A 44 -7.88 -10.13 12.45
CA ASP A 44 -7.37 -9.69 13.76
C ASP A 44 -5.88 -9.99 13.99
N ASN A 45 -5.22 -10.79 13.13
CA ASN A 45 -3.87 -11.29 13.38
C ASN A 45 -2.83 -10.84 12.34
N ASN A 46 -3.13 -9.84 11.53
CA ASN A 46 -2.24 -9.40 10.45
C ASN A 46 -1.26 -8.28 10.84
N GLY A 47 -1.25 -7.86 12.10
CA GLY A 47 -0.51 -6.67 12.55
C GLY A 47 1.01 -6.71 12.28
N ALA A 48 1.63 -7.89 12.25
CA ALA A 48 3.05 -8.02 11.91
C ALA A 48 3.33 -7.69 10.43
N VAL A 49 2.52 -8.23 9.52
CA VAL A 49 2.61 -7.97 8.07
C VAL A 49 2.33 -6.49 7.79
N GLU A 50 1.30 -5.93 8.44
CA GLU A 50 0.98 -4.51 8.30
C GLU A 50 2.12 -3.60 8.78
N ALA A 51 2.79 -3.95 9.88
CA ALA A 51 3.94 -3.20 10.38
C ALA A 51 5.12 -3.22 9.41
N GLU A 52 5.40 -4.37 8.80
CA GLU A 52 6.44 -4.53 7.78
C GLU A 52 6.13 -3.72 6.52
N VAL A 53 4.92 -3.88 5.97
CA VAL A 53 4.45 -3.13 4.80
C VAL A 53 4.49 -1.63 5.07
N ARG A 54 4.09 -1.19 6.27
CA ARG A 54 4.16 0.22 6.67
C ARG A 54 5.59 0.76 6.62
N ALA A 55 6.58 -0.01 7.05
CA ALA A 55 7.98 0.39 6.97
C ALA A 55 8.44 0.54 5.50
N LYS A 56 8.07 -0.41 4.63
CA LYS A 56 8.36 -0.36 3.19
C LYS A 56 7.71 0.85 2.52
N VAL A 57 6.43 1.15 2.84
CA VAL A 57 5.72 2.34 2.33
C VAL A 57 6.41 3.64 2.77
N LYS A 58 6.84 3.74 4.03
CA LYS A 58 7.58 4.91 4.52
C LYS A 58 8.90 5.10 3.77
N ALA A 59 9.65 4.03 3.55
CA ALA A 59 10.90 4.09 2.79
C ALA A 59 10.66 4.55 1.34
N LEU A 60 9.62 4.04 0.67
CA LEU A 60 9.24 4.47 -0.67
C LEU A 60 8.86 5.95 -0.71
N THR A 61 7.97 6.38 0.18
CA THR A 61 7.44 7.75 0.19
C THR A 61 8.45 8.80 0.62
N ALA A 62 9.46 8.43 1.43
CA ALA A 62 10.57 9.32 1.82
C ALA A 62 11.44 9.76 0.62
N ARG A 63 11.47 8.98 -0.47
CA ARG A 63 12.17 9.34 -1.72
C ARG A 63 11.50 10.48 -2.49
N PHE A 64 10.24 10.81 -2.15
CA PHE A 64 9.39 11.77 -2.87
C PHE A 64 8.68 12.71 -1.88
N PRO A 65 9.40 13.65 -1.24
CA PRO A 65 8.82 14.58 -0.27
C PRO A 65 7.72 15.45 -0.89
N ILE A 66 6.66 15.73 -0.13
CA ILE A 66 5.49 16.52 -0.58
C ILE A 66 5.70 18.02 -0.36
N TYR A 67 6.33 18.36 0.76
CA TYR A 67 6.60 19.74 1.15
C TYR A 67 8.11 19.92 1.21
N GLY A 68 8.61 20.86 0.42
CA GLY A 68 9.96 21.41 0.44
C GLY A 68 9.86 22.92 0.43
#